data_AF-U6DXT3-F1
#
_entry.id   AF-U6DXT3-F1
#
_cell.length_a   1.000
_cell.length_b   1.000
_cell.length_c   1.000
_cell.angle_alpha   90.00
_cell.angle_beta   90.00
_cell.angle_gamma   90.00
#
_symmetry.space_group_name_H-M   'P 1'
#
loop_
_entity.id
_entity.type
_entity.pdbx_description
1 polymer ?
#
loop_
_entity_poly.entity_id
_entity_poly.type
_entity_poly.pdbx_seq_one_letter_code
_entity_poly.pdbx_strand_id
1 'polypeptide(L)'
;LAGPFGGALGVPGAKESRAFNCHVEYEKTNRARKHRPCLYDPSQVCFTEHTQSQAAWLCAKPFKVICIFVSFLSFDYKLVQKVCPDYNFQSEHPYFG
;
A
#
# COMPACT_ATOMS: atom_id res chain seq x y z
N LEU A 1 -2.00 -20.13 -45.33
CA LEU A 1 -0.72 -20.24 -44.58
C LEU A 1 -0.39 -18.86 -44.04
N ALA A 2 -0.10 -18.76 -42.73
CA ALA A 2 0.07 -17.57 -41.87
C ALA A 2 -1.24 -16.78 -41.62
N GLY A 3 -1.81 -16.60 -40.42
CA GLY A 3 -1.34 -16.73 -39.03
C GLY A 3 -1.54 -15.38 -38.32
N PRO A 4 -2.49 -15.22 -37.36
CA PRO A 4 -2.75 -13.93 -36.72
C PRO A 4 -1.91 -13.79 -35.44
N PHE A 5 -0.93 -12.90 -35.43
CA PHE A 5 -0.23 -12.50 -34.20
C PHE A 5 -0.30 -10.99 -34.03
N GLY A 6 -1.25 -10.57 -33.20
CA GLY A 6 -1.38 -9.21 -32.69
C GLY A 6 -1.97 -9.28 -31.29
N GLY A 7 -1.32 -10.06 -30.41
CA GLY A 7 -1.70 -10.19 -29.02
C GLY A 7 -1.56 -8.84 -28.31
N ALA A 8 -2.67 -8.31 -27.82
CA ALA A 8 -2.68 -7.22 -26.87
C ALA A 8 -1.77 -7.60 -25.69
N LEU A 9 -0.81 -6.72 -25.34
CA LEU A 9 -0.07 -6.84 -24.10
C LEU A 9 -1.09 -6.79 -22.96
N GLY A 10 -1.44 -7.96 -22.45
CA GLY A 10 -2.13 -8.11 -21.19
C GLY A 10 -1.22 -7.54 -20.11
N VAL A 11 -1.61 -6.39 -19.55
CA VAL A 11 -1.30 -6.05 -18.16
C VAL A 11 -1.54 -7.33 -17.36
N PRO A 12 -0.57 -7.86 -16.59
CA PRO A 12 -0.83 -8.98 -15.71
C PRO A 12 -1.98 -8.55 -14.81
N GLY A 13 -3.16 -9.11 -15.08
CA GLY A 13 -4.37 -8.79 -14.36
C GLY A 13 -4.01 -8.91 -12.89
N ALA A 14 -4.20 -7.82 -12.14
CA ALA A 14 -4.27 -7.90 -10.70
C ALA A 14 -5.20 -9.07 -10.43
N LYS A 15 -4.64 -10.19 -9.95
CA LYS A 15 -5.38 -11.42 -9.68
C LYS A 15 -6.66 -10.97 -9.01
N GLU A 16 -7.81 -11.18 -9.64
CA GLU A 16 -9.11 -10.74 -9.13
C GLU A 16 -9.10 -11.02 -7.64
N SER A 17 -8.89 -9.96 -6.86
CA SER A 17 -8.73 -10.11 -5.44
C SER A 17 -10.11 -10.54 -5.01
N ARG A 18 -10.23 -11.76 -4.46
CA ARG A 18 -11.46 -12.21 -3.80
C ARG A 18 -11.92 -11.00 -2.99
N ALA A 19 -13.07 -10.43 -3.37
CA ALA A 19 -13.43 -9.06 -3.03
C ALA A 19 -13.04 -8.76 -1.59
N PHE A 20 -12.01 -7.92 -1.41
CA PHE A 20 -11.64 -7.48 -0.08
C PHE A 20 -12.76 -6.55 0.36
N ASN A 21 -13.52 -6.97 1.36
CA ASN A 21 -14.76 -6.30 1.76
C ASN A 21 -14.54 -4.93 2.44
N CYS A 22 -13.30 -4.44 2.48
CA CYS A 22 -12.97 -3.12 2.98
C CYS A 22 -12.60 -2.18 1.84
N HIS A 23 -13.16 -0.99 1.87
CA HIS A 23 -12.81 0.11 0.96
C HIS A 23 -12.51 1.37 1.76
N VAL A 24 -11.81 2.32 1.14
CA VAL A 24 -11.53 3.61 1.74
C VAL A 24 -12.79 4.47 1.66
N GLU A 25 -13.28 4.94 2.80
CA GLU A 25 -14.40 5.88 2.88
C GLU A 25 -13.89 7.33 2.88
N TYR A 26 -12.78 7.54 3.58
CA TYR A 26 -12.16 8.85 3.72
C TYR A 26 -10.64 8.74 3.68
N GLU A 27 -10.01 9.66 2.98
CA GLU A 27 -8.57 9.86 3.01
C GLU A 27 -8.27 11.35 2.95
N LYS A 28 -7.35 11.80 3.80
CA LYS A 28 -6.80 13.15 3.75
C LYS A 28 -5.31 13.10 4.02
N THR A 29 -4.55 13.69 3.12
CA THR A 29 -3.10 13.78 3.24
C THR A 29 -2.66 15.24 3.11
N ASN A 30 -2.00 15.76 4.15
CA ASN A 30 -1.37 17.07 4.14
C ASN A 30 0.14 16.89 3.96
N ARG A 31 0.72 17.53 2.95
CA ARG A 31 2.17 17.53 2.69
C ARG A 31 2.72 18.94 2.75
N ALA A 32 3.84 19.11 3.46
CA ALA A 32 4.57 20.37 3.52
C ALA A 32 6.05 20.10 3.23
N ARG A 33 6.58 20.70 2.17
CA ARG A 33 7.97 20.55 1.74
C ARG A 33 8.71 21.87 1.90
N LYS A 34 9.84 21.85 2.59
CA LYS A 34 10.75 22.99 2.71
C LYS A 34 12.07 22.68 2.01
N HIS A 35 12.43 23.54 1.07
CA HIS A 35 13.71 23.48 0.37
C HIS A 35 14.76 24.30 1.11
N ARG A 36 16.00 23.80 1.15
CA ARG A 36 17.15 24.51 1.71
C ARG A 36 18.43 24.04 1.00
N PRO A 37 19.46 24.89 0.88
CA PRO A 37 20.78 24.42 0.47
C PRO A 37 21.24 23.25 1.35
N CYS A 38 21.90 22.26 0.76
CA CYS A 38 22.46 21.14 1.52
C CYS A 38 23.59 21.63 2.43
N LEU A 39 23.77 20.98 3.58
CA LEU A 39 24.79 21.39 4.57
C LEU A 39 26.22 21.22 4.06
N TYR A 40 26.48 20.12 3.33
CA TYR A 40 27.81 19.74 2.87
C TYR A 40 28.17 20.31 1.49
N ASP A 41 27.17 20.64 0.69
CA ASP A 41 27.35 21.22 -0.65
C ASP A 41 26.25 22.26 -0.91
N PRO A 42 26.55 23.56 -0.73
CA PRO A 42 25.57 24.63 -0.91
C PRO A 42 25.16 24.84 -2.37
N SER A 43 25.84 24.22 -3.35
CA SER A 43 25.40 24.22 -4.75
C SER A 43 24.22 23.28 -5.00
N GLN A 44 23.97 22.35 -4.07
CA GLN A 44 22.85 21.41 -4.11
C GLN A 44 21.66 21.88 -3.28
N VAL A 45 20.45 21.59 -3.76
CA VAL A 45 19.20 21.89 -3.07
C VAL A 45 18.68 20.63 -2.38
N CYS A 46 18.69 20.64 -1.05
CA CYS A 46 18.10 19.62 -0.20
C CYS A 46 16.66 20.00 0.17
N PHE A 47 15.91 19.03 0.69
CA PHE A 47 14.56 19.30 1.19
C PHE A 47 14.23 18.47 2.42
N THR A 48 13.30 18.98 3.21
CA THR A 48 12.64 18.23 4.27
C THR A 48 11.15 18.24 3.98
N GLU A 49 10.55 17.05 3.99
CA GLU A 49 9.13 16.85 3.72
C GLU A 49 8.44 16.31 4.97
N HIS A 50 7.38 17.00 5.38
CA HIS A 50 6.52 16.58 6.47
C HIS A 50 5.16 16.17 5.91
N THR A 51 4.79 14.91 6.09
CA THR A 51 3.53 14.34 5.62
C THR A 51 2.67 13.89 6.79
N GLN A 52 1.41 14.32 6.85
CA GLN A 52 0.42 13.86 7.80
C GLN A 52 -0.78 13.29 7.04
N SER A 53 -1.06 12.00 7.21
CA SER A 53 -2.16 11.29 6.54
C SER A 53 -3.17 10.75 7.54
N GLN A 54 -4.44 10.82 7.19
CA GLN A 54 -5.57 10.23 7.90
C GLN A 54 -6.40 9.43 6.89
N ALA A 55 -6.78 8.21 7.23
CA ALA A 55 -7.64 7.39 6.39
C ALA A 55 -8.66 6.63 7.26
N ALA A 56 -9.88 6.48 6.75
CA ALA A 56 -10.93 5.65 7.33
C ALA A 56 -11.33 4.58 6.30
N TRP A 57 -11.43 3.34 6.76
CA TRP A 57 -11.78 2.20 5.95
C TRP A 57 -13.12 1.63 6.42
N LEU A 58 -14.07 1.52 5.50
CA LEU A 58 -15.34 0.87 5.75
C LEU A 58 -15.27 -0.58 5.29
N CYS A 59 -15.43 -1.50 6.23
CA CYS A 59 -15.43 -2.94 5.98
C CYS A 59 -16.85 -3.52 6.12
N ALA A 60 -17.28 -4.34 5.15
CA ALA A 60 -18.51 -5.10 5.23
C ALA A 60 -18.28 -6.46 5.94
N LYS A 61 -19.24 -6.86 6.79
CA LYS A 61 -19.27 -8.19 7.40
C LYS A 61 -19.61 -9.27 6.35
N PRO A 62 -19.16 -10.52 6.53
CA PRO A 62 -18.36 -11.03 7.64
C PRO A 62 -16.89 -10.56 7.56
N PHE A 63 -16.34 -10.12 8.69
CA PHE A 63 -14.95 -9.65 8.75
C PHE A 63 -14.01 -10.85 8.70
N LYS A 64 -13.17 -10.93 7.66
CA LYS A 64 -12.01 -11.83 7.61
C LYS A 64 -10.84 -11.17 8.36
N VAL A 65 -9.79 -11.94 8.69
CA VAL A 65 -8.53 -11.41 9.24
C VAL A 65 -8.05 -10.25 8.36
N ILE A 66 -8.02 -9.05 8.92
CA ILE A 66 -7.50 -7.85 8.26
C ILE A 66 -6.00 -7.81 8.49
N CYS A 67 -5.24 -7.45 7.46
CA CYS A 67 -3.81 -7.24 7.55
C CYS A 67 -3.48 -5.81 7.14
N ILE A 68 -2.63 -5.16 7.91
CA ILE A 68 -2.10 -3.84 7.64
C ILE A 68 -0.79 -4.02 6.87
N PHE A 69 -0.72 -3.41 5.69
CA PHE A 69 0.50 -3.34 4.90
C PHE A 69 1.12 -1.96 5.07
N VAL A 70 2.33 -1.92 5.63
CA VAL A 70 3.13 -0.70 5.77
C VAL A 70 4.31 -0.79 4.81
N SER A 71 4.45 0.22 3.96
CA SER A 71 5.59 0.37 3.05
C SER A 71 6.31 1.67 3.35
N PHE A 72 7.60 1.60 3.56
CA PHE A 72 8.46 2.73 3.80
C PHE A 72 9.57 2.77 2.75
N LEU A 73 9.72 3.92 2.10
CA LEU A 73 10.77 4.18 1.12
C LEU A 73 11.46 5.49 1.49
N SER A 74 12.73 5.39 1.86
CA SER A 74 13.62 6.53 2.03
C SER A 74 14.78 6.41 1.04
N PHE A 75 15.69 7.39 1.09
CA PHE A 75 16.91 7.40 0.30
C PHE A 75 17.87 6.27 0.68
N ASP A 76 17.96 5.94 1.97
CA ASP A 76 18.98 5.02 2.48
C ASP A 76 18.46 3.59 2.72
N TYR A 77 17.13 3.42 2.85
CA TYR A 77 16.52 2.13 3.14
C TYR A 77 15.08 2.03 2.64
N LYS A 78 14.67 0.79 2.39
CA LYS A 78 13.30 0.41 2.05
C LYS A 78 12.83 -0.69 3.00
N LEU A 79 11.58 -0.60 3.42
CA LEU A 79 10.96 -1.57 4.32
C LEU A 79 9.53 -1.86 3.87
N VAL A 80 9.15 -3.14 3.91
CA VAL A 80 7.79 -3.59 3.68
C VAL A 80 7.40 -4.53 4.82
N GLN A 81 6.24 -4.29 5.43
CA GLN A 81 5.75 -5.08 6.54
C GLN A 81 4.28 -5.37 6.36
N LYS A 82 3.91 -6.64 6.56
CA LYS A 82 2.53 -7.09 6.65
C LYS A 82 2.28 -7.50 8.09
N VAL A 83 1.36 -6.81 8.76
CA VAL A 83 0.97 -7.11 10.15
C VAL A 83 -0.47 -7.57 10.13
N CYS A 84 -0.74 -8.77 10.64
CA CYS A 84 -2.08 -9.34 10.75
C CYS A 84 -2.34 -9.65 12.23
N PRO A 85 -3.01 -8.77 12.99
CA PRO A 85 -3.17 -8.95 14.44
C PRO A 85 -3.89 -10.25 14.80
N ASP A 86 -4.88 -10.67 14.00
CA ASP A 86 -5.72 -11.84 14.28
C ASP A 86 -5.32 -13.11 13.51
N TYR A 87 -4.12 -13.15 12.92
CA TYR A 87 -3.69 -14.30 12.11
C TYR A 87 -3.64 -15.60 12.92
N ASN A 88 -3.24 -15.54 14.21
CA ASN A 88 -3.15 -16.72 15.07
C ASN A 88 -4.51 -17.27 15.50
N PHE A 89 -5.56 -16.44 15.59
CA PHE A 89 -6.91 -16.89 15.97
C PHE A 89 -7.54 -17.82 14.92
N GLN A 90 -7.15 -17.70 13.65
CA GLN A 90 -7.61 -18.62 12.59
C GLN A 90 -6.87 -19.97 12.57
N SER A 91 -5.69 -20.08 13.20
CA SER A 91 -4.99 -21.37 13.26
C SER A 91 -5.65 -22.36 14.23
N GLU A 92 -6.34 -21.87 15.27
CA GLU A 92 -7.03 -22.70 16.27
C GLU A 92 -8.52 -22.94 15.96
N HIS A 93 -9.16 -22.12 15.12
CA HIS A 93 -10.57 -22.30 14.73
C HIS A 93 -10.76 -22.08 13.23
N PRO A 94 -10.59 -23.11 12.39
CA PRO A 94 -11.08 -23.05 11.02
C PRO A 94 -12.60 -22.94 11.11
N TYR A 95 -13.15 -21.78 10.76
CA TYR A 95 -14.60 -21.58 10.67
C TYR A 95 -15.18 -22.63 9.69
N PHE A 96 -15.75 -23.69 10.25
CA PHE A 96 -16.80 -24.48 9.63
C PHE A 96 -18.11 -23.72 9.83
N GLY A 97 -18.75 -23.33 8.72
CA GLY A 97 -20.02 -22.62 8.71
C GLY A 97 -20.17 -21.79 7.44
#